data_AF-A0A1Y2K9W5-F1
#
_entry.id   AF-A0A1Y2K9W5-F1
#
_cell.length_a   1.000
_cell.length_b   1.000
_cell.length_c   1.000
_cell.angle_alpha   90.00
_cell.angle_beta   90.00
_cell.angle_gamma   90.00
#
_symmetry.space_group_name_H-M   'P 1'
#
loop_
_entity.id
_entity.type
_entity.pdbx_description
1 polymer ?
#
loop_
_entity_poly.entity_id
_entity_poly.type
_entity_poly.pdbx_seq_one_letter_code
_entity_poly.pdbx_strand_id
1 'polypeptide(L)' 'MTALAFCRREGIDAPLSFAQALGLKATKLCKDLEIRMGRVPDERWGAVNSYPVEVLRECLQSMTGGASC' A
#
# COMPACT_ATOMS: atom_id res chain seq x y z
N MET A 1 3.54 1.07 -7.47
CA MET A 1 3.79 2.19 -6.53
C MET A 1 3.97 1.67 -5.11
N THR A 2 4.74 2.34 -4.25
CA THR A 2 4.94 1.90 -2.86
C THR A 2 3.82 2.43 -1.95
N ALA A 3 3.55 1.76 -0.84
CA ALA A 3 2.50 2.18 0.10
C ALA A 3 2.74 3.61 0.64
N LEU A 4 4.00 3.96 0.94
CA LEU A 4 4.37 5.29 1.40
C LEU A 4 4.15 6.37 0.33
N ALA A 5 4.57 6.10 -0.91
CA ALA A 5 4.35 7.02 -2.02
C ALA A 5 2.86 7.22 -2.31
N PHE A 6 2.04 6.17 -2.13
CA PHE A 6 0.59 6.27 -2.25
C PHE A 6 -0.03 7.14 -1.16
N CYS A 7 0.30 6.95 0.12
CA CYS A 7 -0.20 7.82 1.18
C CYS A 7 0.13 9.30 0.92
N ARG A 8 1.37 9.60 0.49
CA ARG A 8 1.78 10.97 0.13
C ARG A 8 0.99 11.53 -1.05
N ARG A 9 0.74 10.71 -2.07
CA ARG A 9 -0.03 11.11 -3.26
C ARG A 9 -1.49 11.41 -2.92
N GLU A 10 -2.09 10.63 -2.04
CA GLU A 10 -3.47 10.84 -1.58
C GLU A 10 -3.59 11.95 -0.53
N GLY A 11 -2.48 12.61 -0.15
CA GLY A 11 -2.46 13.67 0.87
C GLY A 11 -2.73 13.17 2.29
N ILE A 12 -2.51 11.88 2.55
CA ILE A 12 -2.73 11.26 3.85
C ILE A 12 -1.46 11.39 4.66
N ASP A 13 -1.53 12.15 5.76
CA ASP A 13 -0.49 12.20 6.79
C ASP A 13 -0.54 10.93 7.65
N ALA A 14 -0.15 9.82 7.02
CA ALA A 14 -0.12 8.51 7.63
C ALA A 14 1.26 8.30 8.30
N PRO A 15 1.30 7.86 9.57
CA PRO A 15 2.57 7.47 10.18
C PRO A 15 3.18 6.29 9.42
N LEU A 16 4.50 6.12 9.56
CA LEU A 16 5.22 5.05 8.87
C LEU A 16 4.62 3.64 9.15
N SER A 17 4.15 3.43 10.38
CA SER A 17 3.45 2.21 10.81
C SER A 17 2.19 1.93 9.99
N PHE A 18 1.43 2.97 9.63
CA PHE A 18 0.25 2.84 8.78
C PHE A 18 0.65 2.46 7.35
N ALA A 19 1.67 3.11 6.79
CA ALA A 19 2.19 2.75 5.46
C ALA A 19 2.74 1.32 5.41
N GLN A 20 3.38 0.85 6.49
CA GLN A 20 3.81 -0.55 6.62
C GLN A 20 2.62 -1.50 6.69
N ALA A 21 1.61 -1.21 7.51
CA ALA A 21 0.40 -2.02 7.61
C ALA A 21 -0.37 -2.10 6.28
N LEU A 22 -0.46 -0.98 5.55
CA LEU A 22 -1.02 -0.92 4.20
C LEU A 22 -0.23 -1.82 3.23
N GLY A 23 1.10 -1.76 3.27
CA GLY A 23 1.96 -2.61 2.47
C GLY A 23 1.80 -4.10 2.77
N LEU A 24 1.62 -4.48 4.04
CA LEU A 24 1.36 -5.87 4.44
C LEU A 24 -0.01 -6.36 3.95
N LYS A 25 -1.07 -5.54 4.09
CA LYS A 25 -2.39 -5.84 3.52
C LYS A 25 -2.33 -5.99 2.00
N ALA A 26 -1.66 -5.06 1.31
CA ALA A 26 -1.48 -5.11 -0.14
C ALA A 26 -0.69 -6.33 -0.59
N THR A 27 0.34 -6.76 0.18
CA THR A 27 1.05 -8.01 -0.08
C THR A 27 0.10 -9.20 0.00
N LYS A 28 -0.72 -9.27 1.05
CA LYS A 28 -1.67 -10.37 1.24
C LYS A 28 -2.69 -10.40 0.11
N LEU A 29 -3.27 -9.25 -0.24
CA LEU A 29 -4.26 -9.14 -1.31
C LEU A 29 -3.66 -9.49 -2.67
N CYS A 30 -2.45 -9.02 -3.00
CA CYS A 30 -1.78 -9.41 -4.23
C CYS A 30 -1.50 -10.92 -4.28
N LYS A 31 -1.16 -11.56 -3.16
CA LYS A 31 -0.96 -13.01 -3.11
C LYS A 31 -2.27 -13.78 -3.33
N ASP A 32 -3.36 -13.30 -2.73
CA ASP A 32 -4.68 -13.91 -2.82
C ASP A 32 -5.26 -13.82 -4.24
N LEU A 33 -5.06 -12.67 -4.90
CA LEU A 33 -5.52 -12.38 -6.25
C LEU A 33 -4.51 -12.78 -7.35
N GLU A 34 -3.41 -13.45 -6.99
CA GLU A 34 -2.31 -13.82 -7.89
C GLU A 34 -1.74 -12.64 -8.72
N ILE A 35 -1.78 -11.43 -8.16
CA ILE A 35 -1.30 -10.21 -8.78
C ILE A 35 0.21 -10.11 -8.62
N ARG A 36 0.91 -9.86 -9.74
CA ARG A 36 2.36 -9.66 -9.75
C ARG A 36 2.75 -8.38 -9.02
N MET A 37 3.48 -8.55 -7.91
CA MET A 37 4.11 -7.44 -7.18
C MET A 37 5.45 -7.08 -7.82
N GLY A 38 5.77 -5.79 -7.84
CA GLY A 38 7.10 -5.30 -8.21
C GLY A 38 7.92 -4.99 -6.97
N ARG A 39 9.22 -4.75 -7.14
CA ARG A 39 10.10 -4.28 -6.08
C ARG A 39 10.86 -3.06 -6.57
N VAL A 40 10.90 -2.01 -5.75
CA VAL A 40 11.52 -0.72 -6.08
C VAL A 40 12.67 -0.49 -5.11
N PRO A 41 13.87 -0.12 -5.58
CA PRO A 41 14.97 0.23 -4.70
C PRO A 41 14.60 1.45 -3.85
N ASP A 42 14.90 1.38 -2.55
CA ASP A 42 14.63 2.46 -1.61
C ASP A 42 15.89 2.68 -0.77
N GLU A 43 16.38 3.92 -0.71
CA GLU A 43 17.64 4.23 -0.03
C GLU A 43 17.58 4.00 1.48
N ARG A 44 16.39 4.05 2.09
CA ARG A 44 16.21 3.86 3.53
C ARG A 44 16.07 2.39 3.93
N TRP A 45 15.46 1.58 3.07
CA TRP A 45 15.14 0.16 3.37
C TRP A 45 15.77 -0.84 2.39
N GLY A 46 16.65 -0.40 1.50
CA GLY A 46 17.26 -1.18 0.44
C GLY A 46 16.31 -1.43 -0.74
N ALA A 47 15.21 -2.13 -0.49
CA ALA A 47 14.17 -2.36 -1.50
C ALA A 47 12.80 -2.56 -0.87
N VAL A 48 11.82 -1.82 -1.36
CA VAL A 48 10.42 -1.88 -0.91
C VAL A 48 9.54 -2.51 -1.98
N ASN A 49 8.50 -3.19 -1.52
CA ASN A 49 7.52 -3.75 -2.44
C ASN A 49 6.67 -2.65 -3.06
N SER A 50 6.28 -2.89 -4.31
CA SER A 50 5.41 -2.02 -5.07
C SER A 50 4.20 -2.79 -5.57
N TYR A 51 3.07 -2.12 -5.50
CA TYR A 51 1.76 -2.67 -5.75
C TYR A 51 1.02 -1.81 -6.79
N PRO A 52 0.01 -2.37 -7.47
CA PRO A 52 -0.93 -1.58 -8.26
C PRO A 52 -1.66 -0.57 -7.38
N VAL A 53 -2.06 0.56 -7.97
CA VAL A 53 -2.80 1.61 -7.25
C VAL A 53 -4.16 1.09 -6.78
N GLU A 54 -4.84 0.29 -7.60
CA GLU A 54 -6.13 -0.34 -7.26
C GLU A 54 -6.05 -1.15 -5.96
N VAL A 55 -5.03 -2.01 -5.82
CA VAL A 55 -4.79 -2.82 -4.62
C VAL A 55 -4.55 -1.94 -3.39
N LEU A 56 -3.75 -0.87 -3.54
CA LEU A 56 -3.46 0.06 -2.44
C LEU A 56 -4.72 0.83 -2.02
N ARG A 57 -5.54 1.26 -2.98
CA ARG A 57 -6.81 1.95 -2.73
C ARG A 57 -7.82 1.04 -2.04
N GLU A 58 -7.94 -0.21 -2.47
CA GLU A 58 -8.82 -1.19 -1.83
C GLU A 58 -8.37 -1.49 -0.39
N CYS A 59 -7.07 -1.70 -0.18
CA CYS A 59 -6.51 -1.89 1.15
C CYS A 59 -6.73 -0.66 2.04
N LEU A 60 -6.56 0.54 1.50
CA LEU A 60 -6.79 1.79 2.22
C LEU A 60 -8.25 1.92 2.64
N GLN A 61 -9.21 1.74 1.72
CA GLN A 61 -10.65 1.76 2.02
C GLN A 61 -11.02 0.73 3.10
N SER A 62 -10.43 -0.47 3.03
CA SER A 62 -10.58 -1.51 4.06
C SER A 62 -9.97 -1.13 5.42
N MET A 63 -9.01 -0.21 5.48
CA MET A 63 -8.38 0.27 6.73
C MET A 63 -9.08 1.47 7.34
N THR A 64 -9.54 2.41 6.51
CA THR A 64 -10.26 3.62 6.98
C THR A 64 -11.74 3.37 7.26
N GLY A 65 -12.26 2.19 6.91
CA GLY A 65 -13.69 1.88 6.98
C GLY A 65 -14.41 2.54 5.82
N GLY A 66 -15.29 1.79 5.15
CA GLY A 66 -16.09 2.31 4.05
C GLY A 66 -16.89 3.54 4.48
N ALA A 67 -16.47 4.71 4.03
CA ALA A 67 -17.34 5.89 3.96
C ALA A 67 -18.21 5.74 2.71
N SER A 68 -19.22 4.88 2.80
CA SER A 68 -20.32 4.83 1.83
C SER A 68 -21.55 4.31 2.56
N CYS A 69 -22.22 5.22 3.26
CA CYS A 69 -23.67 5.33 3.31
C CYS A 69 -23.99 6.83 3.32
#